data_AF-A0A4Y2XAU8-F1
#
_entry.id   AF-A0A4Y2XAU8-F1
#
_cell.length_a   1.000
_cell.length_b   1.000
_cell.length_c   1.000
_cell.angle_alpha   90.00
_cell.angle_beta   90.00
_cell.angle_gamma   90.00
#
_symmetry.space_group_name_H-M   'P 1'
#
loop_
_entity.id
_entity.type
_entity.pdbx_description
1 polymer ?
#
loop_
_entity_poly.entity_id
_entity_poly.type
_entity_poly.pdbx_seq_one_letter_code
_entity_poly.pdbx_strand_id
1 'polypeptide(L)'
;MFIGLDAKSLKGHGGLVVRSRLRGRRAPGAKPDSTEDPPSREILAAAPEGSDLSKIVIRLGGFHLLSSFSGVIGYIMQGSGIKEVLSLIYAPNSLDKMLTGHACSRAVIAHTLLHLTLVTIISKELFIDDDMDANLQNTIEDVKNNTISYNDIENCDEKTEALLDQCNKKLKQYEGRGSTGKLWIQYFHMVSIAKEFIRAERMGDWQAHLNCVKEMIPYFHASWHFPYAKSTYLYLQDMLLLENLIDPSVF
;
A
#
# COMPACT_ATOMS: atom_id res chain seq x y z
N MET A 1 5.34 14.14 6.08
CA MET A 1 4.24 14.39 5.13
C MET A 1 3.78 13.06 4.53
N PHE A 2 2.77 12.43 5.14
CA PHE A 2 2.02 11.38 4.46
C PHE A 2 1.15 12.11 3.45
N ILE A 3 1.49 11.99 2.17
CA ILE A 3 0.58 12.42 1.11
C ILE A 3 -0.53 11.38 1.16
N GLY A 4 -1.57 11.66 1.95
CA GLY A 4 -2.88 11.06 1.77
C GLY A 4 -3.34 11.48 0.39
N LEU A 5 -2.89 10.76 -0.64
CA LEU A 5 -3.56 10.78 -1.91
C LEU A 5 -4.97 10.30 -1.60
N ASP A 6 -5.93 11.22 -1.59
CA ASP A 6 -7.32 10.86 -1.47
C ASP A 6 -7.64 9.79 -2.53
N ALA A 7 -7.74 8.54 -2.07
CA ALA A 7 -8.05 7.41 -2.90
C ALA A 7 -9.42 7.57 -3.56
N LYS A 8 -10.25 8.54 -3.11
CA LYS A 8 -11.52 8.90 -3.77
C LYS A 8 -11.31 9.67 -5.08
N SER A 9 -10.23 10.45 -5.24
CA SER A 9 -9.95 11.21 -6.48
C SER A 9 -9.44 10.32 -7.63
N LEU A 10 -8.93 9.13 -7.31
CA LEU A 10 -8.48 8.14 -8.29
C LEU A 10 -9.51 7.02 -8.55
N LYS A 11 -10.82 7.28 -8.36
CA LYS A 11 -11.90 6.40 -8.83
C LYS A 11 -11.96 6.33 -10.37
N GLY A 12 -10.94 5.73 -10.95
CA GLY A 12 -10.89 5.25 -12.33
C GLY A 12 -11.09 3.74 -12.33
N HIS A 13 -12.15 3.29 -12.99
CA HIS A 13 -12.53 1.90 -13.14
C HIS A 13 -11.35 1.03 -13.61
N GLY A 14 -11.14 -0.13 -12.97
CA GLY A 14 -10.36 -1.26 -13.50
C GLY A 14 -9.11 -0.89 -14.31
N GLY A 15 -8.17 -0.18 -13.68
CA GLY A 15 -6.95 0.29 -14.35
C GLY A 15 -6.04 -0.86 -14.79
N LEU A 16 -5.73 -0.90 -16.08
CA LEU A 16 -4.74 -1.79 -16.69
C LEU A 16 -3.38 -1.67 -15.95
N VAL A 17 -2.99 -2.70 -15.20
CA VAL A 17 -1.66 -2.79 -14.57
C VAL A 17 -0.59 -2.88 -15.66
N VAL A 18 0.31 -1.90 -15.71
CA VAL A 18 1.41 -1.87 -16.68
C VAL A 18 2.48 -2.86 -16.22
N ARG A 19 2.85 -3.80 -17.10
CA ARG A 19 3.91 -4.78 -16.85
C ARG A 19 5.14 -4.49 -17.71
N SER A 20 6.33 -4.65 -17.15
CA SER A 20 7.51 -4.91 -17.97
C SER A 20 7.33 -6.28 -18.68
N ARG A 21 7.58 -6.34 -19.99
CA ARG A 21 7.34 -7.55 -20.77
C ARG A 21 8.34 -8.64 -20.40
N LEU A 22 7.97 -9.54 -19.49
CA LEU A 22 8.71 -10.77 -19.22
C LEU A 22 7.74 -11.96 -19.28
N ARG A 23 7.84 -12.77 -20.34
CA ARG A 23 7.10 -14.03 -20.46
C ARG A 23 7.69 -15.04 -19.46
N GLY A 24 6.84 -15.61 -18.59
CA GLY A 24 7.14 -16.89 -17.91
C GLY A 24 7.62 -16.86 -16.45
N ARG A 25 7.47 -15.78 -15.67
CA ARG A 25 7.88 -15.75 -14.24
C ARG A 25 6.70 -15.44 -13.31
N ARG A 26 6.63 -16.10 -12.15
CA ARG A 26 5.70 -15.78 -11.04
C ARG A 26 6.40 -14.91 -9.99
N ALA A 27 5.65 -14.21 -9.14
CA ALA A 27 6.21 -13.54 -7.96
C ALA A 27 7.03 -14.52 -7.10
N PRO A 28 8.24 -14.15 -6.65
CA PRO A 28 9.03 -14.95 -5.72
C PRO A 28 8.26 -15.13 -4.41
N GLY A 29 8.04 -16.39 -4.00
CA GLY A 29 7.11 -16.76 -2.92
C GLY A 29 6.01 -17.70 -3.37
N ALA A 30 5.77 -17.83 -4.68
CA ALA A 30 4.87 -18.84 -5.27
C ALA A 30 5.44 -20.27 -5.27
N LYS A 31 6.15 -20.67 -4.21
CA LYS A 31 6.49 -22.08 -3.94
C LYS A 31 5.28 -22.75 -3.28
N PRO A 32 4.96 -24.01 -3.61
CA PRO A 32 3.75 -24.68 -3.15
C PRO A 32 3.75 -25.11 -1.67
N ASP A 33 4.71 -24.67 -0.85
CA ASP A 33 4.99 -25.34 0.44
C ASP A 33 4.65 -24.52 1.70
N SER A 34 3.94 -23.39 1.55
CA SER A 34 3.40 -22.64 2.72
C SER A 34 2.31 -21.61 2.38
N THR A 35 1.76 -21.64 1.16
CA THR A 35 0.76 -20.67 0.66
C THR A 35 -0.51 -21.35 0.16
N GLU A 36 -0.91 -22.45 0.78
CA GLU A 36 -2.31 -22.86 0.72
C GLU A 36 -3.16 -21.80 1.45
N ASP A 37 -4.42 -21.63 1.07
CA ASP A 37 -5.37 -20.83 1.86
C ASP A 37 -5.17 -21.18 3.34
N PRO A 38 -5.21 -20.21 4.27
CA PRO A 38 -4.93 -20.52 5.66
C PRO A 38 -5.90 -21.63 6.08
N PRO A 39 -5.40 -22.84 6.46
CA PRO A 39 -6.24 -24.00 6.71
C PRO A 39 -7.30 -23.69 7.78
N SER A 40 -7.03 -22.71 8.63
CA SER A 40 -7.97 -22.17 9.60
C SER A 40 -9.28 -21.68 8.98
N ARG A 41 -9.28 -21.05 7.80
CA ARG A 41 -10.51 -20.56 7.15
C ARG A 41 -11.36 -21.71 6.66
N GLU A 42 -10.76 -22.70 6.01
CA GLU A 42 -11.49 -23.88 5.52
C GLU A 42 -12.04 -24.69 6.69
N ILE A 43 -11.28 -24.82 7.79
CA ILE A 43 -11.75 -25.43 9.04
C ILE A 43 -12.98 -24.69 9.59
N LEU A 44 -12.95 -23.35 9.61
CA LEU A 44 -14.07 -22.55 10.10
C LEU A 44 -15.29 -22.62 9.18
N ALA A 45 -15.08 -22.62 7.86
CA ALA A 45 -16.16 -22.79 6.89
C ALA A 45 -16.80 -24.18 6.94
N ALA A 46 -16.06 -25.20 7.39
CA ALA A 46 -16.56 -26.56 7.60
C ALA A 46 -17.17 -26.79 9.00
N ALA A 47 -17.14 -25.79 9.88
CA ALA A 47 -17.67 -25.91 11.23
C ALA A 47 -19.21 -26.07 11.21
N PRO A 48 -19.79 -26.94 12.05
CA PRO A 48 -21.25 -27.06 12.16
C PRO A 48 -21.89 -25.72 12.54
N GLU A 49 -23.05 -25.42 11.96
CA GLU A 49 -23.85 -24.25 12.34
C GLU A 49 -24.16 -24.27 13.84
N GLY A 50 -23.99 -23.13 14.51
CA GLY A 50 -24.22 -22.98 15.95
C GLY A 50 -23.10 -23.48 16.85
N SER A 51 -22.02 -24.04 16.28
CA SER A 51 -20.82 -24.39 17.06
C SER A 51 -20.08 -23.14 17.57
N ASP A 52 -19.23 -23.31 18.59
CA ASP A 52 -18.38 -22.19 19.05
C ASP A 52 -17.37 -21.77 17.99
N LEU A 53 -16.98 -22.68 17.09
CA LEU A 53 -16.12 -22.37 15.95
C LEU A 53 -16.82 -21.43 14.97
N SER A 54 -18.13 -21.60 14.68
CA SER A 54 -18.83 -20.71 13.74
C SER A 54 -18.94 -19.25 14.21
N LYS A 55 -18.58 -18.96 15.47
CA LYS A 55 -18.53 -17.60 16.04
C LYS A 55 -17.15 -16.95 15.89
N ILE A 56 -16.12 -17.70 15.47
CA ILE A 56 -14.75 -17.20 15.35
C ILE A 56 -14.56 -16.54 13.99
N VAL A 57 -13.95 -15.36 14.02
CA VAL A 57 -13.66 -14.56 12.83
C VAL A 57 -12.15 -14.50 12.62
N ILE A 58 -11.68 -14.92 11.44
CA ILE A 58 -10.24 -14.89 11.13
C ILE A 58 -9.85 -13.51 10.61
N ARG A 59 -8.85 -12.93 11.26
CA ARG A 59 -8.13 -11.76 10.75
C ARG A 59 -6.84 -12.19 10.04
N LEU A 60 -6.63 -11.69 8.82
CA LEU A 60 -5.37 -11.89 8.11
C LEU A 60 -4.23 -11.17 8.84
N GLY A 61 -3.06 -11.83 8.91
CA GLY A 61 -1.88 -11.26 9.56
C GLY A 61 -1.27 -10.11 8.75
N GLY A 62 -1.31 -8.89 9.30
CA GLY A 62 -0.85 -7.68 8.62
C GLY A 62 0.63 -7.71 8.21
N PHE A 63 1.50 -8.30 9.04
CA PHE A 63 2.93 -8.46 8.70
C PHE A 63 3.12 -9.29 7.42
N HIS A 64 2.44 -10.43 7.30
CA HIS A 64 2.54 -11.31 6.14
C HIS A 64 1.90 -10.68 4.91
N LEU A 65 0.80 -9.96 5.07
CA LEU A 65 0.17 -9.24 3.98
C LEU A 65 1.09 -8.15 3.40
N LEU A 66 1.70 -7.34 4.26
CA LEU A 66 2.66 -6.31 3.86
C LEU A 66 3.93 -6.88 3.23
N SER A 67 4.46 -7.98 3.79
CA SER A 67 5.62 -8.70 3.25
C SER A 67 5.34 -9.23 1.83
N SER A 68 4.20 -9.88 1.63
CA SER A 68 3.79 -10.36 0.31
C SER A 68 3.53 -9.22 -0.67
N PHE A 69 2.87 -8.15 -0.24
CA PHE A 69 2.65 -6.97 -1.08
C PHE A 69 3.98 -6.30 -1.49
N SER A 70 4.97 -6.26 -0.60
CA SER A 70 6.32 -5.79 -0.94
C SER A 70 6.98 -6.65 -2.03
N GLY A 71 6.78 -7.98 -1.98
CA GLY A 71 7.23 -8.89 -3.04
C GLY A 71 6.50 -8.65 -4.38
N VAL A 72 5.22 -8.30 -4.34
CA VAL A 72 4.43 -7.89 -5.51
C VAL A 72 4.98 -6.61 -6.14
N ILE A 73 5.33 -5.60 -5.33
CA ILE A 73 5.97 -4.36 -5.81
C ILE A 73 7.26 -4.69 -6.56
N GLY A 74 8.14 -5.49 -5.97
CA GLY A 74 9.40 -5.86 -6.60
C GLY A 74 9.22 -6.70 -7.87
N TYR A 75 8.21 -7.59 -7.91
CA TYR A 75 7.87 -8.35 -9.12
C TYR A 75 7.40 -7.43 -10.26
N ILE A 76 6.46 -6.51 -9.98
CA ILE A 76 5.92 -5.58 -10.99
C ILE A 76 7.02 -4.64 -11.51
N MET A 77 7.91 -4.20 -10.61
CA MET A 77 9.02 -3.30 -10.94
C MET A 77 10.25 -4.00 -11.52
N GLN A 78 10.18 -5.30 -11.79
CA GLN A 78 11.31 -6.03 -12.38
C GLN A 78 11.69 -5.42 -13.74
N GLY A 79 12.98 -5.11 -13.91
CA GLY A 79 13.50 -4.52 -15.15
C GLY A 79 13.17 -3.04 -15.34
N SER A 80 12.65 -2.35 -14.33
CA SER A 80 12.34 -0.91 -14.41
C SER A 80 13.54 0.01 -14.13
N GLY A 81 14.68 -0.54 -13.71
CA GLY A 81 15.78 0.24 -13.12
C GLY A 81 15.73 0.33 -11.58
N ILE A 82 14.71 -0.23 -10.92
CA ILE A 82 14.56 -0.11 -9.45
C ILE A 82 15.72 -0.76 -8.68
N LYS A 83 16.24 -1.89 -9.18
CA LYS A 83 17.33 -2.62 -8.53
C LYS A 83 18.63 -1.83 -8.63
N GLU A 84 18.86 -1.19 -9.77
CA GLU A 84 19.99 -0.34 -10.07
C GLU A 84 20.01 0.89 -9.16
N VAL A 85 18.88 1.60 -9.04
CA VAL A 85 18.77 2.76 -8.13
C VAL A 85 18.99 2.36 -6.68
N LEU A 86 18.36 1.27 -6.22
CA LEU A 86 18.51 0.82 -4.82
C LEU A 86 19.90 0.24 -4.53
N SER A 87 20.65 -0.18 -5.54
CA SER A 87 22.04 -0.66 -5.37
C SER A 87 23.01 0.42 -4.94
N LEU A 88 22.64 1.70 -5.04
CA LEU A 88 23.42 2.81 -4.51
C LEU A 88 23.48 2.81 -2.97
N ILE A 89 22.53 2.17 -2.30
CA ILE A 89 22.40 2.19 -0.83
C ILE A 89 22.33 0.80 -0.19
N TYR A 90 22.13 -0.27 -0.97
CA TYR A 90 22.07 -1.64 -0.46
C TYR A 90 22.96 -2.60 -1.25
N ALA A 91 23.58 -3.54 -0.52
CA ALA A 91 24.34 -4.63 -1.12
C ALA A 91 23.43 -5.60 -1.92
N PRO A 92 23.93 -6.24 -3.00
CA PRO A 92 23.13 -7.08 -3.90
C PRO A 92 22.28 -8.16 -3.22
N ASN A 93 22.87 -8.90 -2.26
CA ASN A 93 22.15 -9.94 -1.52
C ASN A 93 20.98 -9.40 -0.68
N SER A 94 21.09 -8.15 -0.22
CA SER A 94 20.00 -7.49 0.51
C SER A 94 18.88 -7.09 -0.44
N LEU A 95 19.21 -6.56 -1.61
CA LEU A 95 18.23 -6.17 -2.63
C LEU A 95 17.34 -7.32 -3.06
N ASP A 96 17.92 -8.50 -3.30
CA ASP A 96 17.14 -9.65 -3.75
C ASP A 96 16.15 -10.09 -2.68
N LYS A 97 16.57 -10.23 -1.42
CA LYS A 97 15.65 -10.59 -0.32
C LYS A 97 14.57 -9.53 -0.09
N MET A 98 14.90 -8.27 -0.30
CA MET A 98 14.02 -7.13 -0.08
C MET A 98 12.95 -7.00 -1.17
N LEU A 99 13.35 -7.02 -2.44
CA LEU A 99 12.45 -6.92 -3.59
C LEU A 99 11.59 -8.18 -3.76
N THR A 100 11.96 -9.29 -3.12
CA THR A 100 11.11 -10.49 -3.02
C THR A 100 10.20 -10.48 -1.79
N GLY A 101 10.20 -9.42 -0.98
CA GLY A 101 9.37 -9.32 0.24
C GLY A 101 9.88 -10.12 1.45
N HIS A 102 10.91 -10.95 1.29
CA HIS A 102 11.46 -11.84 2.33
C HIS A 102 12.29 -11.10 3.40
N ALA A 103 12.61 -9.82 3.17
CA ALA A 103 13.21 -8.93 4.15
C ALA A 103 12.32 -7.70 4.40
N CYS A 104 11.14 -7.94 4.98
CA CYS A 104 10.05 -6.95 5.13
C CYS A 104 10.52 -5.60 5.67
N SER A 105 11.22 -5.54 6.81
CA SER A 105 11.67 -4.28 7.39
C SER A 105 12.59 -3.50 6.45
N ARG A 106 13.48 -4.20 5.73
CA ARG A 106 14.34 -3.57 4.72
C ARG A 106 13.53 -3.08 3.52
N ALA A 107 12.52 -3.84 3.10
CA ALA A 107 11.66 -3.49 1.96
C ALA A 107 10.87 -2.23 2.24
N VAL A 108 10.25 -2.13 3.42
CA VAL A 108 9.54 -0.94 3.87
C VAL A 108 10.47 0.28 3.85
N ILE A 109 11.68 0.17 4.41
CA ILE A 109 12.63 1.29 4.45
C ILE A 109 13.04 1.70 3.02
N ALA A 110 13.48 0.76 2.19
CA ALA A 110 13.97 1.07 0.85
C ALA A 110 12.89 1.66 -0.06
N HIS A 111 11.68 1.09 -0.04
CA HIS A 111 10.57 1.63 -0.81
C HIS A 111 10.15 3.01 -0.32
N THR A 112 10.16 3.24 1.00
CA THR A 112 9.88 4.56 1.59
C THR A 112 10.91 5.59 1.19
N LEU A 113 12.21 5.25 1.21
CA LEU A 113 13.29 6.15 0.78
C LEU A 113 13.17 6.49 -0.71
N LEU A 114 12.96 5.50 -1.57
CA LEU A 114 12.81 5.75 -3.00
C LEU A 114 11.54 6.57 -3.29
N HIS A 115 10.44 6.29 -2.59
CA HIS A 115 9.23 7.10 -2.68
C HIS A 115 9.48 8.54 -2.22
N LEU A 116 10.21 8.75 -1.13
CA LEU A 116 10.62 10.09 -0.68
C LEU A 116 11.44 10.81 -1.74
N THR A 117 12.41 10.14 -2.38
CA THR A 117 13.19 10.73 -3.48
C THR A 117 12.29 11.16 -4.64
N LEU A 118 11.32 10.33 -5.04
CA LEU A 118 10.37 10.67 -6.09
C LEU A 118 9.50 11.87 -5.69
N VAL A 119 8.98 11.89 -4.46
CA VAL A 119 8.23 13.04 -3.92
C VAL A 119 9.09 14.31 -3.98
N THR A 120 10.34 14.27 -3.51
CA THR A 120 11.23 15.43 -3.55
C THR A 120 11.47 15.94 -4.96
N ILE A 121 11.57 15.05 -5.96
CA ILE A 121 11.69 15.46 -7.37
C ILE A 121 10.41 16.18 -7.83
N ILE A 122 9.24 15.62 -7.52
CA ILE A 122 7.95 16.21 -7.90
C ILE A 122 7.74 17.55 -7.19
N SER A 123 8.07 17.65 -5.90
CA SER A 123 7.91 18.85 -5.07
C SER A 123 8.69 20.04 -5.61
N LYS A 124 9.84 19.82 -6.27
CA LYS A 124 10.63 20.90 -6.92
C LYS A 124 9.90 21.57 -8.09
N GLU A 125 8.85 20.93 -8.63
CA GLU A 125 8.03 21.48 -9.71
C GLU A 125 6.67 22.00 -9.25
N LEU A 126 6.38 21.98 -7.95
CA LEU A 126 5.15 22.52 -7.39
C LEU A 126 5.31 24.02 -7.17
N PHE A 127 4.22 24.76 -7.36
CA PHE A 127 4.19 26.18 -7.02
C PHE A 127 3.81 26.30 -5.53
N ILE A 128 4.77 26.78 -4.74
CA ILE A 128 4.60 27.04 -3.32
C ILE A 128 4.75 28.55 -3.17
N ASP A 129 3.66 29.25 -2.88
CA ASP A 129 3.71 30.67 -2.52
C ASP A 129 4.18 30.86 -1.08
N ASP A 130 4.52 32.11 -0.73
CA ASP A 130 5.11 32.45 0.57
C ASP A 130 4.19 32.10 1.75
N ASP A 131 2.86 32.22 1.56
CA ASP A 131 1.89 31.85 2.59
C ASP A 131 1.87 30.34 2.78
N MET A 132 1.81 29.57 1.70
CA MET A 132 1.81 28.11 1.77
C MET A 132 3.11 27.54 2.33
N ASP A 133 4.27 28.14 2.01
CA ASP A 133 5.55 27.77 2.64
C ASP A 133 5.52 28.04 4.15
N ALA A 134 5.05 29.22 4.57
CA ALA A 134 4.93 29.55 5.99
C ALA A 134 4.04 28.56 6.76
N ASN A 135 2.90 28.15 6.17
CA ASN A 135 2.02 27.16 6.79
C ASN A 135 2.68 25.78 6.89
N LEU A 136 3.37 25.33 5.84
CA LEU A 136 4.13 24.07 5.87
C LEU A 136 5.21 24.08 6.94
N GLN A 137 5.96 25.18 7.08
CA GLN A 137 6.98 25.32 8.11
C GLN A 137 6.37 25.25 9.51
N ASN A 138 5.25 25.93 9.74
CA ASN A 138 4.53 25.88 11.01
C ASN A 138 4.06 24.45 11.32
N THR A 139 3.42 23.76 10.38
CA THR A 139 3.00 22.37 10.58
C THR A 139 4.19 21.44 10.85
N ILE A 140 5.32 21.62 10.17
CA ILE A 140 6.54 20.84 10.41
C ILE A 140 7.07 21.09 11.83
N GLU A 141 7.06 22.35 12.27
CA GLU A 141 7.52 22.72 13.60
C GLU A 141 6.60 22.16 14.68
N ASP A 142 5.29 22.19 14.45
CA ASP A 142 4.31 21.59 15.35
C ASP A 142 4.49 20.07 15.47
N VAL A 143 4.77 19.39 14.35
CA VAL A 143 5.07 17.95 14.34
C VAL A 143 6.34 17.65 15.13
N LYS A 144 7.41 18.45 14.96
CA LYS A 144 8.67 18.27 15.71
C LYS A 144 8.49 18.47 17.21
N ASN A 145 7.67 19.43 17.58
CA ASN A 145 7.39 19.76 18.98
C ASN A 145 6.30 18.87 19.60
N ASN A 146 5.72 17.95 18.82
CA ASN A 146 4.59 17.11 19.22
C ASN A 146 3.38 17.92 19.72
N THR A 147 3.17 19.12 19.18
CA THR A 147 2.06 20.03 19.56
C THR A 147 0.80 19.81 18.72
N ILE A 148 0.92 19.11 17.60
CA ILE A 148 -0.19 18.74 16.72
C ILE A 148 -0.45 17.23 16.78
N SER A 149 -1.72 16.83 16.80
CA SER A 149 -2.07 15.40 16.75
C SER A 149 -2.06 14.88 15.32
N TYR A 150 -2.01 13.55 15.15
CA TYR A 150 -2.13 12.93 13.84
C TYR A 150 -3.46 13.28 13.15
N ASN A 151 -4.56 13.34 13.91
CA ASN A 151 -5.88 13.64 13.38
C ASN A 151 -5.98 15.07 12.86
N ASP A 152 -5.29 16.02 13.48
CA ASP A 152 -5.25 17.41 13.02
C ASP A 152 -4.49 17.52 11.70
N ILE A 153 -3.44 16.71 11.49
CA ILE A 153 -2.69 16.61 10.24
C ILE A 153 -3.52 15.93 9.14
N GLU A 154 -4.32 14.92 9.47
CA GLU A 154 -5.13 14.21 8.49
C GLU A 154 -6.32 15.05 8.02
N ASN A 155 -6.88 15.88 8.90
CA ASN A 155 -7.97 16.81 8.61
C ASN A 155 -7.46 18.22 8.27
N CYS A 156 -6.22 18.34 7.79
CA CYS A 156 -5.55 19.63 7.60
C CYS A 156 -6.25 20.53 6.57
N ASP A 157 -5.94 21.82 6.70
CA ASP A 157 -6.54 22.99 6.06
C ASP A 157 -6.70 22.98 4.51
N GLU A 158 -7.43 23.98 4.02
CA GLU A 158 -7.66 24.28 2.60
C GLU A 158 -6.34 24.43 1.79
N LYS A 159 -5.23 24.81 2.42
CA LYS A 159 -3.93 25.01 1.75
C LYS A 159 -3.22 23.68 1.50
N THR A 160 -3.37 22.73 2.40
CA THR A 160 -2.91 21.35 2.25
C THR A 160 -3.66 20.67 1.10
N GLU A 161 -4.96 20.92 0.96
CA GLU A 161 -5.75 20.46 -0.18
C GLU A 161 -5.23 21.04 -1.52
N ALA A 162 -4.88 22.32 -1.57
CA ALA A 162 -4.32 22.94 -2.76
C ALA A 162 -2.97 22.31 -3.18
N LEU A 163 -2.09 22.01 -2.21
CA LEU A 163 -0.85 21.25 -2.47
C LEU A 163 -1.11 19.86 -3.02
N LEU A 164 -2.07 19.15 -2.43
CA LEU A 164 -2.45 17.81 -2.86
C LEU A 164 -2.97 17.83 -4.30
N ASP A 165 -3.80 18.80 -4.66
CA ASP A 165 -4.30 18.98 -6.03
C ASP A 165 -3.16 19.26 -7.02
N GLN A 166 -2.22 20.16 -6.69
CA GLN A 166 -1.04 20.40 -7.53
C GLN A 166 -0.20 19.13 -7.72
N CYS A 167 0.04 18.38 -6.64
CA CYS A 167 0.78 17.12 -6.68
C CYS A 167 0.08 16.09 -7.56
N ASN A 168 -1.23 15.92 -7.41
CA ASN A 168 -2.05 15.02 -8.22
C ASN A 168 -2.01 15.38 -9.71
N LYS A 169 -2.11 16.66 -10.05
CA LYS A 169 -1.96 17.15 -11.43
C LYS A 169 -0.59 16.78 -12.00
N LYS A 170 0.49 16.95 -11.23
CA LYS A 170 1.83 16.55 -11.65
C LYS A 170 1.97 15.05 -11.84
N LEU A 171 1.47 14.23 -10.91
CA LEU A 171 1.47 12.77 -11.05
C LEU A 171 0.76 12.32 -12.34
N LYS A 172 -0.38 12.94 -12.68
CA LYS A 172 -1.09 12.67 -13.93
C LYS A 172 -0.32 13.11 -15.18
N GLN A 173 0.39 14.23 -15.13
CA GLN A 173 1.27 14.63 -16.23
C GLN A 173 2.40 13.61 -16.44
N TYR A 174 3.01 13.12 -15.36
CA TYR A 174 4.05 12.09 -15.41
C TYR A 174 3.53 10.76 -15.95
N GLU A 175 2.32 10.36 -15.55
CA GLU A 175 1.62 9.18 -16.09
C GLU A 175 1.43 9.29 -17.61
N GLY A 176 1.17 10.49 -18.12
CA GLY A 176 1.01 10.79 -19.55
C GLY A 176 2.29 10.70 -20.39
N ARG A 177 3.50 10.65 -19.79
CA ARG A 177 4.78 10.66 -20.52
C ARG A 177 5.13 9.34 -21.24
N GLY A 178 4.28 8.33 -21.15
CA GLY A 178 4.45 7.03 -21.80
C GLY A 178 4.49 5.87 -20.81
N SER A 179 4.82 4.66 -21.30
CA SER A 179 4.77 3.44 -20.49
C SER A 179 5.67 3.48 -19.25
N THR A 180 6.85 4.09 -19.35
CA THR A 180 7.78 4.25 -18.23
C THR A 180 7.19 5.16 -17.15
N GLY A 181 6.60 6.30 -17.55
CA GLY A 181 5.92 7.21 -16.63
C GLY A 181 4.77 6.50 -15.89
N LYS A 182 3.92 5.77 -16.63
CA LYS A 182 2.85 4.96 -16.03
C LYS A 182 3.35 3.95 -15.01
N LEU A 183 4.43 3.21 -15.32
CA LEU A 183 5.00 2.22 -14.41
C LEU A 183 5.50 2.85 -13.10
N TRP A 184 6.20 4.00 -13.17
CA TRP A 184 6.71 4.69 -11.99
C TRP A 184 5.62 5.38 -11.16
N ILE A 185 4.54 5.85 -11.80
CA ILE A 185 3.35 6.34 -11.08
C ILE A 185 2.59 5.19 -10.42
N GLN A 186 2.50 4.04 -11.07
CA GLN A 186 1.95 2.83 -10.45
C GLN A 186 2.81 2.40 -9.24
N TYR A 187 4.14 2.45 -9.33
CA TYR A 187 5.03 2.24 -8.19
C TYR A 187 4.74 3.20 -7.04
N PHE A 188 4.63 4.49 -7.35
CA PHE A 188 4.30 5.52 -6.37
C PHE A 188 3.02 5.15 -5.61
N HIS A 189 1.97 4.78 -6.34
CA HIS A 189 0.70 4.36 -5.76
C HIS A 189 0.82 3.09 -4.92
N MET A 190 1.52 2.04 -5.38
CA MET A 190 1.72 0.82 -4.60
C MET A 190 2.45 1.11 -3.27
N VAL A 191 3.48 1.95 -3.27
CA VAL A 191 4.18 2.29 -2.01
C VAL A 191 3.30 3.15 -1.10
N SER A 192 2.45 4.03 -1.64
CA SER A 192 1.45 4.75 -0.87
C SER A 192 0.47 3.82 -0.16
N ILE A 193 -0.06 2.79 -0.85
CA ILE A 193 -0.92 1.75 -0.23
C ILE A 193 -0.17 1.05 0.92
N ALA A 194 1.10 0.66 0.70
CA ALA A 194 1.87 -0.03 1.74
C ALA A 194 2.07 0.83 3.00
N LYS A 195 2.34 2.13 2.82
CA LYS A 195 2.48 3.09 3.92
C LYS A 195 1.16 3.33 4.65
N GLU A 196 0.08 3.50 3.90
CA GLU A 196 -1.27 3.69 4.44
C GLU A 196 -1.71 2.46 5.24
N PHE A 197 -1.42 1.25 4.74
CA PHE A 197 -1.65 0.01 5.46
C PHE A 197 -0.89 -0.07 6.79
N ILE A 198 0.39 0.30 6.81
CA ILE A 198 1.18 0.36 8.06
C ILE A 198 0.55 1.33 9.07
N ARG A 199 0.10 2.50 8.59
CA ARG A 199 -0.55 3.50 9.44
C ARG A 199 -1.88 2.98 9.95
N ALA A 200 -2.74 2.41 9.10
CA ALA A 200 -4.02 1.82 9.52
C ALA A 200 -3.83 0.75 10.61
N GLU A 201 -2.88 -0.18 10.42
CA GLU A 201 -2.55 -1.21 11.40
C GLU A 201 -2.05 -0.64 12.74
N ARG A 202 -1.25 0.45 12.70
CA ARG A 202 -0.71 1.10 13.91
C ARG A 202 -1.74 1.93 14.66
N MET A 203 -2.67 2.54 13.94
CA MET A 203 -3.72 3.40 14.50
C MET A 203 -4.97 2.62 14.89
N GLY A 204 -5.09 1.35 14.52
CA GLY A 204 -6.32 0.58 14.68
C GLY A 204 -7.47 1.07 13.79
N ASP A 205 -7.16 1.77 12.69
CA ASP A 205 -8.13 2.30 11.75
C ASP A 205 -8.65 1.17 10.84
N TRP A 206 -9.78 0.58 11.24
CA TRP A 206 -10.35 -0.58 10.58
C TRP A 206 -10.80 -0.29 9.14
N GLN A 207 -11.39 0.88 8.90
CA GLN A 207 -11.89 1.23 7.59
C GLN A 207 -10.74 1.47 6.60
N ALA A 208 -9.68 2.16 7.03
CA ALA A 208 -8.47 2.34 6.22
C ALA A 208 -7.77 1.01 5.94
N HIS A 209 -7.74 0.08 6.91
CA HIS A 209 -7.21 -1.27 6.72
C HIS A 209 -7.95 -2.02 5.60
N LEU A 210 -9.28 -2.07 5.67
CA LEU A 210 -10.08 -2.75 4.63
C LEU A 210 -9.94 -2.09 3.25
N ASN A 211 -9.86 -0.75 3.21
CA ASN A 211 -9.59 -0.02 1.98
C ASN A 211 -8.23 -0.40 1.39
N CYS A 212 -7.17 -0.47 2.20
CA CYS A 212 -5.85 -0.89 1.75
C CYS A 212 -5.88 -2.33 1.20
N VAL A 213 -6.50 -3.27 1.91
CA VAL A 213 -6.64 -4.66 1.47
C VAL A 213 -7.31 -4.72 0.10
N LYS A 214 -8.39 -3.96 -0.09
CA LYS A 214 -9.09 -3.84 -1.38
C LYS A 214 -8.18 -3.34 -2.50
N GLU A 215 -7.42 -2.28 -2.25
CA GLU A 215 -6.50 -1.70 -3.23
C GLU A 215 -5.30 -2.61 -3.55
N MET A 216 -4.91 -3.52 -2.65
CA MET A 216 -3.84 -4.50 -2.90
C MET A 216 -4.27 -5.63 -3.85
N ILE A 217 -5.55 -6.01 -3.89
CA ILE A 217 -6.07 -7.18 -4.64
C ILE A 217 -5.67 -7.18 -6.13
N PRO A 218 -5.86 -6.08 -6.90
CA PRO A 218 -5.49 -6.05 -8.32
C PRO A 218 -4.01 -6.37 -8.55
N TYR A 219 -3.13 -5.95 -7.65
CA TYR A 219 -1.69 -6.20 -7.75
C TYR A 219 -1.33 -7.65 -7.44
N PHE A 220 -2.02 -8.30 -6.48
CA PHE A 220 -1.87 -9.75 -6.25
C PHE A 220 -2.26 -10.57 -7.49
N HIS A 221 -3.38 -10.23 -8.13
CA HIS A 221 -3.76 -10.84 -9.41
C HIS A 221 -2.72 -10.54 -10.51
N ALA A 222 -2.27 -9.30 -10.61
CA ALA A 222 -1.33 -8.90 -11.66
C ALA A 222 0.06 -9.54 -11.52
N SER A 223 0.44 -9.99 -10.33
CA SER A 223 1.73 -10.62 -10.04
C SER A 223 1.68 -12.14 -9.96
N TRP A 224 0.53 -12.75 -10.27
CA TRP A 224 0.28 -14.19 -10.14
C TRP A 224 0.42 -14.68 -8.69
N HIS A 225 0.16 -13.82 -7.71
CA HIS A 225 0.19 -14.14 -6.29
C HIS A 225 -1.18 -14.66 -5.83
N PHE A 226 -1.71 -15.66 -6.55
CA PHE A 226 -3.10 -16.11 -6.42
C PHE A 226 -3.57 -16.53 -5.03
N PRO A 227 -2.75 -17.20 -4.20
CA PRO A 227 -3.17 -17.52 -2.84
C PRO A 227 -3.56 -16.25 -2.07
N TYR A 228 -2.70 -15.23 -2.08
CA TYR A 228 -3.02 -13.95 -1.45
C TYR A 228 -4.16 -13.23 -2.14
N ALA A 229 -4.26 -13.27 -3.47
CA ALA A 229 -5.41 -12.70 -4.18
C ALA A 229 -6.74 -13.31 -3.69
N LYS A 230 -6.81 -14.64 -3.60
CA LYS A 230 -8.00 -15.37 -3.12
C LYS A 230 -8.25 -15.08 -1.64
N SER A 231 -7.27 -15.30 -0.77
CA SER A 231 -7.45 -15.16 0.67
C SER A 231 -7.79 -13.72 1.07
N THR A 232 -7.18 -12.70 0.44
CA THR A 232 -7.51 -11.28 0.71
C THR A 232 -8.89 -10.89 0.20
N TYR A 233 -9.29 -11.39 -0.97
CA TYR A 233 -10.62 -11.14 -1.51
C TYR A 233 -11.72 -11.70 -0.61
N LEU A 234 -11.57 -12.97 -0.21
CA LEU A 234 -12.51 -13.63 0.67
C LEU A 234 -12.52 -13.00 2.08
N TYR A 235 -11.34 -12.68 2.63
CA TYR A 235 -11.22 -11.96 3.90
C TYR A 235 -11.95 -10.62 3.87
N LEU A 236 -11.77 -9.84 2.80
CA LEU A 236 -12.43 -8.54 2.64
C LEU A 236 -13.96 -8.69 2.63
N GLN A 237 -14.49 -9.71 1.97
CA GLN A 237 -15.94 -9.98 2.00
C GLN A 237 -16.44 -10.27 3.41
N ASP A 238 -15.75 -11.16 4.13
CA ASP A 238 -16.15 -11.53 5.49
C ASP A 238 -16.12 -10.30 6.43
N MET A 239 -15.06 -9.49 6.34
CA MET A 239 -14.90 -8.31 7.19
C MET A 239 -15.91 -7.20 6.90
N LEU A 240 -16.36 -7.05 5.66
CA LEU A 240 -17.40 -6.09 5.29
C LEU A 240 -18.79 -6.52 5.78
N LEU A 241 -19.03 -7.84 5.89
CA LEU A 241 -20.26 -8.38 6.44
C LEU A 241 -20.25 -8.44 7.96
N LEU A 242 -19.08 -8.30 8.58
CA LEU A 242 -18.86 -8.46 10.01
C LEU A 242 -19.70 -7.51 10.86
N GLU A 243 -19.85 -6.25 10.43
CA GLU A 243 -20.69 -5.25 11.11
C GLU A 243 -22.16 -5.68 11.20
N ASN A 244 -22.64 -6.48 10.23
CA ASN A 244 -24.01 -7.02 10.23
C ASN A 244 -24.16 -8.30 11.07
N LEU A 245 -23.06 -8.90 11.52
CA LEU A 245 -23.01 -10.21 12.18
C LEU A 245 -22.62 -10.11 13.66
N ILE A 246 -21.99 -9.02 14.07
CA ILE A 246 -21.59 -8.77 15.46
C ILE A 246 -22.69 -7.97 16.17
N ASP A 247 -22.91 -8.27 17.45
CA ASP A 247 -23.76 -7.48 18.34
C ASP A 247 -23.25 -6.03 18.42
N PRO A 248 -24.08 -5.01 18.11
CA PRO A 248 -23.68 -3.60 18.15
C PRO A 248 -23.10 -3.14 19.49
N SER A 249 -23.36 -3.86 20.60
CA SER A 249 -22.83 -3.55 21.93
C SER A 249 -21.34 -3.90 22.14
N VAL A 250 -20.71 -4.58 21.17
CA VAL A 250 -19.31 -5.03 21.22
C VAL A 250 -18.35 -4.02 20.55
N PHE A 251 -18.89 -3.00 19.88
CA PHE A 251 -18.13 -1.92 19.23
C PHE A 251 -17.97 -0.68 20.13
#